data_AF-A0A965QAT1-F1
#
_entry.id   AF-A0A965QAT1-F1
#
_cell.length_a   1.000
_cell.length_b   1.000
_cell.length_c   1.000
_cell.angle_alpha   90.00
_cell.angle_beta   90.00
_cell.angle_gamma   90.00
#
_symmetry.space_group_name_H-M   'P 1'
#
loop_
_entity.id
_entity.type
_entity.pdbx_description
1 polymer ?
#
loop_
_entity_poly.entity_id
_entity_poly.type
_entity_poly.pdbx_seq_one_letter_code
_entity_poly.pdbx_strand_id
1 'polypeptide(L)'
;MNRLASLSKLDRTAWILMLVHVMATVFASMAFATILSGPPPAWMQQEPNKTIYEIGWKVSGPSVVCLGFLAALLHAIGRFGKTRALKMFAYASIVSLSAELLGTSTGYPFGGYSYTNLLGYRIAELVPFPIPISWTFMLYCSLAMVGLLAKADDSNGGRWRWALYAGIVLSAWDVAMDPAMVVTTHWYWHEPGFFYGMPFTNWLGWIGTGAVVAR
;
A
#
# COMPACT_ATOMS: atom_id res chain seq x y z
N MET A 1 -0.37 -23.74 24.72
CA MET A 1 0.86 -22.92 24.88
C MET A 1 0.66 -21.60 24.16
N ASN A 2 0.85 -20.47 24.85
CA ASN A 2 0.58 -19.14 24.30
C ASN A 2 1.66 -18.77 23.27
N ARG A 3 1.36 -18.92 21.97
CA ARG A 3 2.31 -18.79 20.84
C ARG A 3 3.05 -17.44 20.81
N LEU A 4 2.49 -16.42 21.46
CA LEU A 4 3.07 -15.07 21.60
C LEU A 4 4.21 -14.99 22.64
N ALA A 5 4.21 -15.87 23.65
CA ALA A 5 5.23 -15.87 24.70
C ALA A 5 6.58 -16.39 24.21
N SER A 6 6.59 -17.22 23.16
CA SER A 6 7.81 -17.78 22.54
C SER A 6 8.41 -16.92 21.43
N LEU A 7 7.82 -15.77 21.11
CA LEU A 7 8.32 -14.87 20.06
C LEU A 7 9.54 -14.07 20.55
N SER A 8 10.47 -13.80 19.63
CA SER A 8 11.54 -12.84 19.89
C SER A 8 10.97 -11.45 20.17
N LYS A 9 11.75 -10.57 20.83
CA LYS A 9 11.33 -9.18 21.05
C LYS A 9 10.97 -8.49 19.73
N LEU A 10 11.76 -8.74 18.68
CA LEU A 10 11.55 -8.19 17.35
C LEU A 10 10.23 -8.67 16.73
N ASP A 11 9.96 -9.98 16.78
CA ASP A 11 8.72 -10.56 16.25
C ASP A 11 7.51 -10.02 17.02
N ARG A 12 7.61 -9.88 18.34
CA ARG A 12 6.53 -9.31 19.16
C ARG A 12 6.23 -7.87 18.74
N THR A 13 7.25 -7.04 18.52
CA THR A 13 7.06 -5.68 18.04
C THR A 13 6.45 -5.65 16.64
N ALA A 14 6.92 -6.49 15.71
CA ALA A 14 6.34 -6.60 14.37
C ALA A 14 4.85 -6.98 14.42
N TRP A 15 4.49 -7.94 15.28
CA TRP A 15 3.11 -8.35 15.51
C TRP A 15 2.23 -7.25 16.10
N ILE A 16 2.73 -6.50 17.08
CA ILE A 16 1.99 -5.37 17.66
C ILE A 16 1.76 -4.30 16.59
N LEU A 17 2.78 -3.92 15.82
CA LEU A 17 2.62 -2.96 14.73
C LEU A 17 1.63 -3.44 13.67
N MET A 18 1.67 -4.72 13.31
CA MET A 18 0.71 -5.32 12.39
C MET A 18 -0.72 -5.26 12.95
N LEU A 19 -0.90 -5.59 14.24
CA LEU A 19 -2.20 -5.51 14.89
C LEU A 19 -2.74 -4.08 14.89
N VAL A 20 -1.90 -3.10 15.23
CA VAL A 20 -2.26 -1.67 15.20
C VAL A 20 -2.58 -1.23 13.77
N HIS A 21 -1.79 -1.65 12.77
CA HIS A 21 -2.08 -1.41 11.36
C HIS A 21 -3.46 -1.96 10.97
N VAL A 22 -3.76 -3.23 11.29
CA VAL A 22 -5.05 -3.85 10.97
C VAL A 22 -6.21 -3.12 11.66
N MET A 23 -6.09 -2.84 12.96
CA MET A 23 -7.13 -2.09 13.69
C MET A 23 -7.35 -0.70 13.10
N ALA A 24 -6.27 0.01 12.75
CA ALA A 24 -6.35 1.32 12.12
C ALA A 24 -6.97 1.26 10.72
N THR A 25 -6.63 0.25 9.91
CA THR A 25 -7.23 0.03 8.59
C THR A 25 -8.72 -0.28 8.68
N VAL A 26 -9.14 -1.13 9.63
CA VAL A 26 -10.57 -1.42 9.87
C VAL A 26 -11.31 -0.17 10.32
N PHE A 27 -10.76 0.57 11.29
CA PHE A 27 -11.34 1.82 11.76
C PHE A 27 -11.45 2.85 10.62
N ALA A 28 -10.38 3.03 9.84
CA ALA A 28 -10.36 3.93 8.69
C ALA A 28 -11.39 3.51 7.65
N SER A 29 -11.54 2.21 7.35
CA SER A 29 -12.52 1.70 6.39
C SER A 29 -13.96 1.98 6.85
N MET A 30 -14.24 1.82 8.15
CA MET A 30 -15.54 2.19 8.74
C MET A 30 -15.77 3.71 8.67
N ALA A 31 -14.76 4.52 8.96
CA ALA A 31 -14.84 5.97 8.85
C ALA A 31 -15.07 6.40 7.39
N PHE A 32 -14.39 5.77 6.42
CA PHE A 32 -14.63 5.97 4.99
C PHE A 32 -16.09 5.73 4.63
N ALA A 33 -16.70 4.64 5.11
CA ALA A 33 -18.11 4.35 4.86
C ALA A 33 -19.04 5.48 5.35
N THR A 34 -18.71 6.14 6.48
CA THR A 34 -19.48 7.28 6.99
C THR A 34 -19.24 8.58 6.20
N ILE A 35 -18.08 8.74 5.58
CA ILE A 35 -17.78 9.90 4.74
C ILE A 35 -18.46 9.77 3.39
N LEU A 36 -18.53 8.54 2.86
CA LEU A 36 -19.23 8.24 1.62
C LEU A 36 -20.76 8.36 1.74
N SER A 37 -21.32 8.40 2.95
CA SER A 37 -22.77 8.50 3.17
C SER A 37 -23.30 9.94 3.23
N GLY A 38 -22.43 10.96 3.19
CA GLY A 38 -22.84 12.36 3.17
C GLY A 38 -21.87 13.29 3.91
N PRO A 39 -22.19 14.59 4.00
CA PRO A 39 -21.37 15.53 4.75
C PRO A 39 -21.30 15.15 6.24
N PRO A 40 -20.19 15.45 6.93
CA PRO A 40 -20.08 15.22 8.37
C PRO A 40 -21.22 15.86 9.16
N PRO A 41 -21.66 15.28 10.30
CA PRO A 41 -22.68 15.90 11.14
C PRO A 41 -22.31 17.33 11.58
N ALA A 42 -23.30 18.19 11.82
CA ALA A 42 -23.07 19.60 12.15
C ALA A 42 -22.12 19.84 13.33
N TRP A 43 -22.14 18.96 14.35
CA TRP A 43 -21.24 19.07 15.51
C TRP A 43 -19.76 18.81 15.17
N MET A 44 -19.48 18.05 14.11
CA MET A 44 -18.13 17.77 13.62
C MET A 44 -17.60 18.92 12.74
N GLN A 45 -18.49 19.74 12.21
CA GLN A 45 -18.14 20.92 11.40
C GLN A 45 -17.83 22.17 12.24
N GLN A 46 -18.02 22.12 13.56
CA GLN A 46 -17.74 23.22 14.48
C GLN A 46 -16.38 23.05 15.16
N GLU A 47 -15.74 24.15 15.54
CA GLU A 47 -14.50 24.11 16.34
C GLU A 47 -14.79 23.60 17.76
N PRO A 48 -13.92 22.75 18.36
CA PRO A 48 -12.61 22.30 17.86
C PRO A 48 -12.67 21.02 16.98
N ASN A 49 -13.85 20.42 16.80
CA ASN A 49 -14.00 19.12 16.15
C ASN A 49 -13.62 19.15 14.67
N LYS A 50 -13.89 20.27 13.99
CA LYS A 50 -13.51 20.46 12.58
C LYS A 50 -12.00 20.35 12.40
N THR A 51 -11.23 21.06 13.22
CA THR A 51 -9.75 20.98 13.22
C THR A 51 -9.26 19.55 13.47
N ILE A 52 -9.84 18.85 14.45
CA ILE A 52 -9.48 17.45 14.76
C ILE A 52 -9.77 16.54 13.56
N TYR A 53 -10.93 16.71 12.92
CA TYR A 53 -11.33 15.95 11.74
C TYR A 53 -10.37 16.19 10.57
N GLU A 54 -10.03 17.43 10.26
CA GLU A 54 -9.10 17.78 9.18
C GLU A 54 -7.68 17.25 9.42
N ILE A 55 -7.19 17.29 10.66
CA ILE A 55 -5.90 16.68 11.03
C ILE A 55 -5.98 15.16 10.83
N GLY A 56 -7.03 14.52 11.36
CA GLY A 56 -7.24 13.08 11.22
C GLY A 56 -7.26 12.63 9.76
N TRP A 57 -7.94 13.40 8.91
CA TRP A 57 -7.99 13.16 7.46
C TRP A 57 -6.60 13.18 6.82
N LYS A 58 -5.79 14.18 7.14
CA LYS A 58 -4.43 14.34 6.57
C LYS A 58 -3.44 13.28 7.05
N VAL A 59 -3.54 12.84 8.31
CA VAL A 59 -2.50 11.97 8.92
C VAL A 59 -2.84 10.49 8.89
N SER A 60 -4.12 10.12 8.79
CA SER A 60 -4.57 8.73 8.92
C SER A 60 -3.97 7.80 7.85
N GLY A 61 -4.12 8.14 6.57
CA GLY A 61 -3.60 7.34 5.45
C GLY A 61 -2.08 7.09 5.54
N PRO A 62 -1.25 8.15 5.60
CA PRO A 62 0.20 7.99 5.77
C PRO A 62 0.59 7.18 7.01
N SER A 63 -0.11 7.36 8.13
CA SER A 63 0.16 6.62 9.38
C SER A 63 -0.10 5.12 9.23
N VAL A 64 -1.22 4.74 8.61
CA VAL A 64 -1.56 3.33 8.34
C VAL A 64 -0.49 2.67 7.47
N VAL A 65 -0.05 3.36 6.42
CA VAL A 65 1.03 2.89 5.53
C VAL A 65 2.35 2.71 6.29
N CYS A 66 2.76 3.70 7.09
CA CYS A 66 3.99 3.63 7.88
C CYS A 66 3.96 2.47 8.89
N LEU A 67 2.82 2.25 9.56
CA LEU A 67 2.66 1.11 10.48
C LEU A 67 2.81 -0.23 9.76
N GLY A 68 2.18 -0.39 8.60
CA GLY A 68 2.28 -1.60 7.77
C GLY A 68 3.71 -1.84 7.28
N PHE A 69 4.38 -0.79 6.80
CA PHE A 69 5.77 -0.84 6.38
C PHE A 69 6.72 -1.23 7.50
N LEU A 70 6.59 -0.62 8.69
CA LEU A 70 7.43 -0.95 9.83
C LEU A 70 7.17 -2.38 10.33
N ALA A 71 5.91 -2.82 10.37
CA ALA A 71 5.57 -4.19 10.72
C ALA A 71 6.23 -5.20 9.76
N ALA A 72 6.09 -4.99 8.45
CA ALA A 72 6.68 -5.83 7.42
C ALA A 72 8.22 -5.81 7.48
N LEU A 73 8.83 -4.64 7.68
CA LEU A 73 10.29 -4.50 7.78
C LEU A 73 10.83 -5.23 9.00
N LEU A 74 10.24 -5.04 10.18
CA LEU A 74 10.69 -5.74 11.40
C LEU A 74 10.51 -7.26 11.26
N HIS A 75 9.40 -7.71 10.66
CA HIS A 75 9.21 -9.13 10.33
C HIS A 75 10.31 -9.63 9.38
N ALA A 76 10.61 -8.90 8.30
CA ALA A 76 11.65 -9.26 7.35
C ALA A 76 13.05 -9.29 7.99
N ILE A 77 13.37 -8.36 8.90
CA ILE A 77 14.64 -8.35 9.66
C ILE A 77 14.77 -9.65 10.47
N GLY A 78 13.69 -10.12 11.10
CA GLY A 78 13.67 -11.36 11.88
C GLY A 78 13.87 -12.63 11.04
N ARG A 79 13.54 -12.59 9.74
CA ARG A 79 13.65 -13.76 8.84
C ARG A 79 14.91 -13.78 7.99
N PHE A 80 15.34 -12.61 7.53
CA PHE A 80 16.40 -12.48 6.52
C PHE A 80 17.65 -11.76 7.04
N GLY A 81 17.60 -11.24 8.27
CA GLY A 81 18.64 -10.40 8.84
C GLY A 81 18.54 -8.94 8.39
N LYS A 82 19.05 -8.03 9.24
CA LYS A 82 18.90 -6.57 9.08
C LYS A 82 19.36 -6.06 7.71
N THR A 83 20.57 -6.42 7.32
CA THR A 83 21.18 -5.91 6.08
C THR A 83 20.40 -6.34 4.84
N ARG A 84 19.94 -7.59 4.79
CA ARG A 84 19.19 -8.11 3.64
C ARG A 84 17.81 -7.48 3.55
N ALA A 85 17.10 -7.40 4.68
CA ALA A 85 15.77 -6.78 4.75
C ALA A 85 15.81 -5.31 4.32
N LEU A 86 16.79 -4.52 4.82
CA LEU A 86 16.94 -3.12 4.43
C LEU A 86 17.23 -2.97 2.94
N LYS A 87 18.11 -3.80 2.36
CA LYS A 87 18.39 -3.78 0.92
C LYS A 87 17.14 -4.12 0.09
N MET A 88 16.39 -5.14 0.48
CA MET A 88 15.15 -5.54 -0.21
C MET A 88 14.11 -4.42 -0.17
N PHE A 89 13.87 -3.82 0.99
CA PHE A 89 12.88 -2.75 1.15
C PHE A 89 13.30 -1.48 0.43
N ALA A 90 14.58 -1.10 0.50
CA ALA A 90 15.11 0.03 -0.25
C ALA A 90 14.98 -0.18 -1.77
N TYR A 91 15.37 -1.36 -2.27
CA TYR A 91 15.23 -1.71 -3.68
C TYR A 91 13.77 -1.63 -4.13
N ALA A 92 12.85 -2.29 -3.40
CA ALA A 92 11.44 -2.28 -3.73
C ALA A 92 10.84 -0.87 -3.73
N SER A 93 11.18 -0.04 -2.74
CA SER A 93 10.71 1.34 -2.67
C SER A 93 11.24 2.19 -3.82
N ILE A 94 12.52 2.04 -4.19
CA ILE A 94 13.14 2.80 -5.29
C ILE A 94 12.53 2.41 -6.64
N VAL A 95 12.36 1.11 -6.91
CA VAL A 95 11.79 0.66 -8.18
C VAL A 95 10.32 1.06 -8.28
N SER A 96 9.54 0.91 -7.20
CA SER A 96 8.13 1.32 -7.17
C SER A 96 8.00 2.84 -7.33
N LEU A 97 8.81 3.63 -6.62
CA LEU A 97 8.86 5.09 -6.82
C LEU A 97 9.18 5.46 -8.27
N SER A 98 10.12 4.74 -8.89
CA SER A 98 10.50 4.99 -10.28
C SER A 98 9.35 4.70 -11.25
N ALA A 99 8.61 3.60 -11.01
CA ALA A 99 7.41 3.27 -11.78
C ALA A 99 6.28 4.30 -11.60
N GLU A 100 6.08 4.78 -10.37
CA GLU A 100 5.09 5.81 -10.03
C GLU A 100 5.44 7.17 -10.65
N LEU A 101 6.71 7.58 -10.61
CA LEU A 101 7.17 8.80 -11.28
C LEU A 101 7.02 8.70 -12.79
N LEU A 102 7.32 7.53 -13.37
CA LEU A 102 7.08 7.28 -14.80
C LEU A 102 5.59 7.34 -15.13
N GLY A 103 4.74 6.73 -14.30
CA GLY A 103 3.28 6.70 -14.47
C GLY A 103 2.65 8.08 -14.39
N THR A 104 2.98 8.85 -13.37
CA THR A 104 2.45 10.21 -13.16
C THR A 104 2.98 11.23 -14.18
N SER A 105 4.11 10.96 -14.85
CA SER A 105 4.67 11.85 -15.88
C SER A 105 4.31 11.48 -17.31
N THR A 106 4.17 10.18 -17.62
CA THR A 106 3.98 9.68 -18.99
C THR A 106 2.68 8.92 -19.21
N GLY A 107 2.00 8.53 -18.13
CA GLY A 107 0.87 7.60 -18.16
C GLY A 107 1.25 6.12 -18.27
N TYR A 108 2.54 5.76 -18.36
CA TYR A 108 2.98 4.35 -18.39
C TYR A 108 3.63 3.95 -17.06
N PRO A 109 3.32 2.77 -16.47
CA PRO A 109 2.52 1.68 -17.03
C PRO A 109 1.03 1.71 -16.66
N PHE A 110 0.60 2.66 -15.82
CA PHE A 110 -0.69 2.59 -15.15
C PHE A 110 -1.88 3.19 -15.94
N GLY A 111 -1.62 4.09 -16.88
CA GLY A 111 -2.58 5.07 -17.39
C GLY A 111 -2.23 6.47 -16.87
N GLY A 112 -2.82 7.52 -17.46
CA GLY A 112 -2.61 8.90 -17.02
C GLY A 112 -3.40 9.22 -15.74
N TYR A 113 -2.71 9.68 -14.70
CA TYR A 113 -3.32 10.08 -13.43
C TYR A 113 -2.44 11.09 -12.67
N SER A 114 -3.02 11.73 -11.66
CA SER A 114 -2.30 12.65 -10.78
C SER A 114 -2.79 12.56 -9.34
N TYR A 115 -1.85 12.50 -8.40
CA TYR A 115 -2.12 12.57 -6.97
C TYR A 115 -2.45 13.98 -6.49
N THR A 116 -3.29 14.05 -5.47
CA THR A 116 -3.54 15.28 -4.70
C THR A 116 -2.61 15.39 -3.49
N ASN A 117 -2.79 16.45 -2.69
CA ASN A 117 -1.98 16.68 -1.49
C ASN A 117 -2.50 15.94 -0.25
N LEU A 118 -3.51 15.08 -0.38
CA LEU A 118 -4.13 14.37 0.74
C LEU A 118 -3.24 13.29 1.36
N LEU A 119 -2.28 12.76 0.59
CA LEU A 119 -1.33 11.72 1.05
C LEU A 119 0.00 12.29 1.56
N GLY A 120 0.04 13.58 1.86
CA GLY A 120 1.23 14.26 2.39
C GLY A 120 2.18 14.76 1.31
N TYR A 121 3.45 14.92 1.67
CA TYR A 121 4.48 15.48 0.80
C TYR A 121 4.68 14.63 -0.46
N ARG A 122 4.79 15.29 -1.62
CA ARG A 122 5.01 14.67 -2.93
C ARG A 122 6.47 14.78 -3.36
N ILE A 123 7.07 13.65 -3.66
CA ILE A 123 8.40 13.52 -4.26
C ILE A 123 8.32 14.04 -5.69
N ALA A 124 9.21 14.97 -6.03
CA ALA A 124 9.26 15.65 -7.33
C ALA A 124 7.92 16.30 -7.72
N GLU A 125 7.11 16.73 -6.74
CA GLU A 125 5.75 17.27 -6.94
C GLU A 125 4.73 16.32 -7.58
N LEU A 126 5.08 15.04 -7.72
CA LEU A 126 4.25 14.06 -8.43
C LEU A 126 3.72 12.97 -7.51
N VAL A 127 4.60 12.29 -6.77
CA VAL A 127 4.26 11.03 -6.08
C VAL A 127 4.32 11.22 -4.56
N PRO A 128 3.21 11.05 -3.82
CA PRO A 128 3.23 11.12 -2.36
C PRO A 128 4.19 10.10 -1.74
N PHE A 129 4.97 10.52 -0.75
CA PHE A 129 5.97 9.65 -0.11
C PHE A 129 5.44 8.32 0.45
N PRO A 130 4.16 8.19 0.90
CA PRO A 130 3.67 6.90 1.39
C PRO A 130 3.51 5.87 0.27
N ILE A 131 3.36 6.28 -0.98
CA ILE A 131 3.11 5.37 -2.11
C ILE A 131 4.25 4.34 -2.30
N PRO A 132 5.53 4.71 -2.48
CA PRO A 132 6.57 3.70 -2.70
C PRO A 132 6.77 2.73 -1.52
N ILE A 133 6.51 3.19 -0.29
CA ILE A 133 6.58 2.32 0.89
C ILE A 133 5.33 1.45 1.02
N SER A 134 4.16 1.89 0.54
CA SER A 134 2.95 1.06 0.51
C SER A 134 3.12 -0.12 -0.45
N TRP A 135 3.57 0.15 -1.68
CA TRP A 135 3.99 -0.86 -2.65
C TRP A 135 4.91 -1.91 -2.03
N THR A 136 5.94 -1.46 -1.31
CA THR A 136 6.94 -2.35 -0.71
C THR A 136 6.34 -3.32 0.30
N PHE A 137 5.56 -2.83 1.28
CA PHE A 137 5.03 -3.70 2.32
C PHE A 137 3.88 -4.57 1.78
N MET A 138 3.06 -4.04 0.87
CA MET A 138 1.98 -4.79 0.24
C MET A 138 2.53 -5.93 -0.62
N LEU A 139 3.61 -5.68 -1.38
CA LEU A 139 4.27 -6.71 -2.16
C LEU A 139 4.93 -7.77 -1.26
N TYR A 140 5.55 -7.35 -0.16
CA TYR A 140 6.07 -8.28 0.84
C TYR A 140 4.99 -9.22 1.40
N CYS A 141 3.83 -8.66 1.76
CA CYS A 141 2.67 -9.45 2.18
C CYS A 141 2.13 -10.36 1.07
N SER A 142 2.08 -9.85 -0.17
CA SER A 142 1.65 -10.62 -1.34
C SER A 142 2.54 -11.83 -1.58
N LEU A 143 3.86 -11.67 -1.50
CA LEU A 143 4.84 -12.77 -1.57
C LEU A 143 4.65 -13.78 -0.45
N ALA A 144 4.37 -13.32 0.77
CA ALA A 144 4.07 -14.21 1.90
C ALA A 144 2.77 -15.00 1.68
N MET A 145 1.72 -14.38 1.11
CA MET A 145 0.47 -15.05 0.76
C MET A 145 0.67 -16.11 -0.33
N VAL A 146 1.43 -15.82 -1.37
CA VAL A 146 1.83 -16.83 -2.36
C VAL A 146 2.56 -17.99 -1.69
N GLY A 147 3.39 -17.69 -0.68
CA GLY A 147 4.05 -18.66 0.22
C GLY A 147 3.12 -19.68 0.88
N LEU A 148 1.87 -19.30 1.13
CA LEU A 148 0.86 -20.16 1.75
C LEU A 148 0.07 -20.97 0.73
N LEU A 149 0.00 -20.50 -0.52
CA LEU A 149 -0.91 -21.03 -1.54
C LEU A 149 -0.20 -21.85 -2.63
N ALA A 150 1.08 -21.55 -2.89
CA ALA A 150 1.86 -22.17 -3.96
C ALA A 150 3.01 -23.02 -3.39
N LYS A 151 3.32 -24.12 -4.08
CA LYS A 151 4.49 -24.94 -3.77
C LYS A 151 5.76 -24.18 -4.16
N ALA A 152 6.76 -24.19 -3.28
CA ALA A 152 8.07 -23.61 -3.58
C ALA A 152 8.72 -24.31 -4.78
N ASP A 153 9.21 -23.50 -5.72
CA ASP A 153 9.96 -23.92 -6.91
C ASP A 153 11.05 -22.88 -7.17
N ASP A 154 12.30 -23.24 -6.87
CA ASP A 154 13.44 -22.34 -6.98
C ASP A 154 14.04 -22.27 -8.39
N SER A 155 13.45 -22.99 -9.37
CA SER A 155 13.83 -22.85 -10.78
C SER A 155 13.58 -21.42 -11.28
N ASN A 156 14.27 -21.00 -12.34
CA ASN A 156 14.05 -19.67 -12.90
C ASN A 156 12.58 -19.45 -13.32
N GLY A 157 11.93 -20.49 -13.87
CA GLY A 157 10.51 -20.46 -14.20
C GLY A 157 9.62 -20.36 -12.95
N GLY A 158 9.94 -21.13 -11.90
CA GLY A 158 9.26 -21.06 -10.60
C GLY A 158 9.31 -19.68 -9.97
N ARG A 159 10.47 -19.03 -9.97
CA ARG A 159 10.65 -17.66 -9.44
C ARG A 159 9.81 -16.62 -10.19
N TRP A 160 9.78 -16.69 -11.52
CA TRP A 160 8.94 -15.78 -12.32
C TRP A 160 7.46 -16.04 -12.10
N ARG A 161 7.03 -17.29 -11.98
CA ARG A 161 5.64 -17.64 -11.63
C ARG A 161 5.26 -17.10 -10.26
N TRP A 162 6.16 -17.22 -9.29
CA TRP A 162 5.99 -16.69 -7.94
C TRP A 162 5.83 -15.17 -7.94
N ALA A 163 6.70 -14.48 -8.67
CA ALA A 163 6.65 -13.03 -8.85
C ALA A 163 5.36 -12.59 -9.54
N LEU A 164 4.91 -13.32 -10.57
CA LEU A 164 3.64 -13.05 -11.26
C LEU A 164 2.45 -13.22 -10.33
N TYR A 165 2.40 -14.28 -9.54
CA TYR A 165 1.32 -14.48 -8.56
C TYR A 165 1.32 -13.38 -7.49
N ALA A 166 2.50 -12.96 -7.03
CA ALA A 166 2.60 -11.84 -6.09
C ALA A 166 2.12 -10.53 -6.72
N GLY A 167 2.44 -10.28 -8.00
CA GLY A 167 1.92 -9.14 -8.77
C GLY A 167 0.39 -9.18 -8.91
N ILE A 168 -0.21 -10.35 -9.14
CA ILE A 168 -1.68 -10.52 -9.18
C ILE A 168 -2.31 -10.21 -7.83
N VAL A 169 -1.78 -10.77 -6.74
CA VAL A 169 -2.28 -10.51 -5.38
C VAL A 169 -2.14 -9.03 -5.01
N LEU A 170 -1.01 -8.42 -5.38
CA LEU A 170 -0.77 -7.00 -5.17
C LEU A 170 -1.79 -6.15 -5.95
N SER A 171 -2.02 -6.47 -7.22
CA SER A 171 -2.98 -5.77 -8.07
C SER A 171 -4.42 -5.90 -7.55
N ALA A 172 -4.78 -7.02 -6.94
CA ALA A 172 -6.09 -7.18 -6.31
C ALA A 172 -6.30 -6.20 -5.14
N TRP A 173 -5.23 -5.82 -4.44
CA TRP A 173 -5.30 -4.80 -3.39
C TRP A 173 -5.62 -3.43 -3.97
N ASP A 174 -4.96 -3.06 -5.06
CA ASP A 174 -5.21 -1.79 -5.77
C ASP A 174 -6.64 -1.73 -6.30
N VAL A 175 -7.12 -2.78 -6.98
CA VAL A 175 -8.49 -2.88 -7.49
C VAL A 175 -9.53 -2.69 -6.39
N ALA A 176 -9.29 -3.24 -5.19
CA ALA A 176 -10.23 -3.11 -4.08
C ALA A 176 -10.22 -1.70 -3.45
N MET A 177 -9.10 -0.99 -3.49
CA MET A 177 -8.90 0.29 -2.81
C MET A 177 -9.23 1.50 -3.69
N ASP A 178 -8.89 1.44 -4.98
CA ASP A 178 -8.95 2.59 -5.89
C ASP A 178 -10.32 3.28 -5.96
N PRO A 179 -11.48 2.58 -6.03
CA PRO A 179 -12.78 3.26 -6.06
C PRO A 179 -12.98 4.20 -4.87
N ALA A 180 -12.53 3.80 -3.67
CA ALA A 180 -12.61 4.65 -2.49
C ALA A 180 -11.70 5.88 -2.62
N MET A 181 -10.51 5.70 -3.19
CA MET A 181 -9.51 6.76 -3.34
C MET A 181 -9.92 7.80 -4.39
N VAL A 182 -10.53 7.36 -5.49
CA VAL A 182 -11.12 8.24 -6.52
C VAL A 182 -12.27 9.06 -5.94
N VAL A 183 -13.23 8.41 -5.27
CA VAL A 183 -14.39 9.13 -4.68
C VAL A 183 -13.97 10.14 -3.62
N THR A 184 -12.90 9.84 -2.88
CA THR A 184 -12.37 10.73 -1.85
C THR A 184 -11.24 11.63 -2.34
N THR A 185 -11.03 11.71 -3.65
CA THR A 185 -10.13 12.67 -4.32
C THR A 185 -8.66 12.58 -3.92
N HIS A 186 -8.18 11.36 -3.61
CA HIS A 186 -6.74 11.12 -3.36
C HIS A 186 -5.93 11.19 -4.65
N TRP A 187 -6.53 10.79 -5.77
CA TRP A 187 -6.00 10.98 -7.11
C TRP A 187 -7.13 11.08 -8.13
N TYR A 188 -6.77 11.54 -9.32
CA TYR A 188 -7.67 11.63 -10.47
C TYR A 188 -7.08 10.89 -11.65
N TRP A 189 -7.89 10.06 -12.29
CA TRP A 189 -7.61 9.49 -13.60
C TRP A 189 -7.85 10.56 -14.67
N HIS A 190 -6.93 10.70 -15.64
CA HIS A 190 -7.01 11.71 -16.69
C HIS A 190 -7.92 11.29 -17.84
N GLU A 191 -8.05 9.98 -18.05
CA GLU A 191 -8.90 9.39 -19.08
C GLU A 191 -9.94 8.48 -18.43
N PRO A 192 -11.17 8.40 -18.98
CA PRO A 192 -12.21 7.55 -18.43
C PRO A 192 -11.86 6.07 -18.60
N GLY A 193 -11.60 5.39 -17.50
CA GLY A 193 -11.42 3.95 -17.44
C GLY A 193 -12.70 3.17 -17.11
N PHE A 194 -12.70 1.87 -17.42
CA PHE A 194 -13.86 1.00 -17.32
C PHE A 194 -14.28 0.68 -15.87
N PHE A 195 -13.37 0.82 -14.90
CA PHE A 195 -13.61 0.44 -13.50
C PHE A 195 -13.48 1.68 -12.60
N TYR A 196 -14.60 2.34 -12.29
CA TYR A 196 -14.61 3.58 -11.48
C TYR A 196 -13.67 4.68 -12.00
N GLY A 197 -13.44 4.75 -13.31
CA GLY A 197 -12.50 5.67 -13.95
C GLY A 197 -11.08 5.11 -14.10
N MET A 198 -10.75 3.97 -13.49
CA MET A 198 -9.45 3.31 -13.62
C MET A 198 -9.30 2.61 -14.98
N PRO A 199 -8.21 2.89 -15.74
CA PRO A 199 -7.89 2.21 -16.99
C PRO A 199 -7.49 0.74 -16.80
N PHE A 200 -7.75 -0.11 -17.80
CA PHE A 200 -7.29 -1.50 -17.79
C PHE A 200 -5.76 -1.63 -17.77
N THR A 201 -5.05 -0.66 -18.33
CA THR A 201 -3.58 -0.57 -18.24
C THR A 201 -3.10 -0.51 -16.80
N ASN A 202 -3.89 0.02 -15.86
CA ASN A 202 -3.50 0.07 -14.45
C ASN A 202 -3.29 -1.32 -13.88
N TRP A 203 -4.22 -2.24 -14.14
CA TRP A 203 -4.12 -3.63 -13.65
C TRP A 203 -2.87 -4.31 -14.23
N LEU A 204 -2.60 -4.12 -15.53
CA LEU A 204 -1.41 -4.65 -16.16
C LEU A 204 -0.13 -4.03 -15.60
N GLY A 205 -0.14 -2.72 -15.32
CA GLY A 205 0.96 -1.99 -14.73
C GLY A 205 1.27 -2.45 -13.30
N TRP A 206 0.24 -2.71 -12.49
CA TRP A 206 0.39 -3.26 -11.15
C TRP A 206 0.94 -4.68 -11.14
N ILE A 207 0.40 -5.57 -11.98
CA ILE A 207 0.89 -6.94 -12.11
C ILE A 207 2.34 -6.95 -12.61
N GLY A 208 2.63 -6.19 -13.68
CA GLY A 208 3.95 -6.14 -14.30
C GLY A 208 5.01 -5.53 -13.38
N THR A 209 4.73 -4.37 -12.79
CA THR A 209 5.63 -3.70 -11.83
C THR A 209 5.86 -4.58 -10.61
N GLY A 210 4.79 -5.14 -10.03
CA GLY A 210 4.90 -6.05 -8.89
C GLY A 210 5.75 -7.29 -9.20
N ALA A 211 5.59 -7.89 -10.39
CA ALA A 211 6.40 -9.02 -10.82
C ALA A 211 7.87 -8.66 -11.03
N VAL A 212 8.18 -7.47 -11.57
CA VAL A 212 9.56 -6.99 -11.73
C VAL A 212 10.21 -6.76 -10.37
N VAL A 213 9.52 -6.09 -9.44
CA VAL A 213 10.05 -5.81 -8.09
C VAL A 213 10.25 -7.10 -7.29
N ALA A 214 9.36 -8.08 -7.45
CA ALA A 214 9.40 -9.35 -6.73
C ALA A 214 10.53 -10.30 -7.17
N ARG A 215 11.04 -10.13 -8.38
CA ARG A 215 11.98 -11.07 -9.01
C ARG A 215 13.42 -10.85 -8.57
#